data_AF-A0A8T4F196-F1
#
_entry.id   AF-A0A8T4F196-F1
#
_cell.length_a   1.000
_cell.length_b   1.000
_cell.length_c   1.000
_cell.angle_alpha   90.00
_cell.angle_beta   90.00
_cell.angle_gamma   90.00
#
_symmetry.space_group_name_H-M   'P 1'
#
loop_
_entity.id
_entity.type
_entity.pdbx_description
1 polymer ?
#
loop_
_entity_poly.entity_id
_entity_poly.type
_entity_poly.pdbx_seq_one_letter_code
_entity_poly.pdbx_strand_id
1 'polypeptide(L)'
;MADDAFWVDGRFDREHARGGRSRYAEHMWEHIGEFEGIWGDIAPVAFACAAWRLATPPLAAPGFVRWHRRILTATCEPNAWDGSMTARISLVSPLPAELTASRAWWRDRGWQGWPKIFGQFVEPAARDVTKIPYVRPVLLVDAPIPLDDLPATPDGATPTLPETATRALTVVVRELNTLIEPILAQLEP
;
A
#
# COMPACT_ATOMS: atom_id res chain seq x y z
N MET A 1 14.32 13.52 9.21
CA MET A 1 12.99 13.09 9.66
C MET A 1 12.60 11.97 8.71
N ALA A 2 12.37 10.77 9.23
CA ALA A 2 11.87 9.70 8.37
C ALA A 2 10.47 10.14 7.88
N ASP A 3 10.26 10.16 6.57
CA ASP A 3 8.91 10.20 6.02
C ASP A 3 8.25 8.86 6.38
N ASP A 4 7.04 8.89 6.93
CA ASP A 4 6.26 7.70 7.26
C ASP A 4 6.18 6.75 6.05
N ALA A 5 6.24 5.44 6.29
CA ALA A 5 6.14 4.47 5.20
C ALA A 5 4.76 4.56 4.50
N PHE A 6 3.71 4.82 5.28
CA PHE A 6 2.32 4.97 4.87
C PHE A 6 1.68 6.13 5.63
N TRP A 7 0.78 6.86 4.98
CA TRP A 7 0.01 7.93 5.63
C TRP A 7 -1.38 8.09 5.00
N VAL A 8 -2.32 8.61 5.79
CA VAL A 8 -3.65 9.01 5.32
C VAL A 8 -3.59 10.45 4.84
N ASP A 9 -3.93 10.69 3.57
CA ASP A 9 -3.88 12.04 2.97
C ASP A 9 -5.21 12.78 3.13
N GLY A 10 -5.56 13.07 4.40
CA GLY A 10 -6.81 13.75 4.77
C GLY A 10 -6.90 15.21 4.27
N ARG A 11 -5.79 15.80 3.83
CA ARG A 11 -5.81 17.13 3.20
C ARG A 11 -6.28 17.02 1.75
N PHE A 12 -5.59 16.19 0.95
CA PHE A 12 -5.99 15.98 -0.45
C PHE A 12 -7.42 15.47 -0.55
N ASP A 13 -7.81 14.56 0.35
CA ASP A 13 -9.14 13.98 0.42
C ASP A 13 -10.26 15.02 0.56
N ARG A 14 -10.07 16.01 1.44
CA ARG A 14 -11.04 17.09 1.66
C ARG A 14 -11.06 18.10 0.51
N GLU A 15 -9.90 18.46 -0.01
CA GLU A 15 -9.76 19.42 -1.12
C GLU A 15 -10.41 18.91 -2.42
N HIS A 16 -10.51 17.58 -2.61
CA HIS A 16 -11.03 16.95 -3.82
C HIS A 16 -12.40 16.26 -3.63
N ALA A 17 -13.05 16.43 -2.47
CA ALA A 17 -14.40 15.92 -2.23
C ALA A 17 -15.44 16.76 -2.97
N ARG A 18 -16.41 16.15 -3.65
CA ARG A 18 -17.48 16.88 -4.35
C ARG A 18 -18.39 17.63 -3.38
N GLY A 19 -18.64 17.04 -2.21
CA GLY A 19 -19.41 17.62 -1.11
C GLY A 19 -18.56 18.32 -0.04
N GLY A 20 -17.24 18.47 -0.26
CA GLY A 20 -16.32 19.16 0.64
C GLY A 20 -16.04 18.46 1.98
N ARG A 21 -16.49 17.21 2.18
CA ARG A 21 -16.27 16.45 3.43
C ARG A 21 -15.17 15.41 3.31
N SER A 22 -15.29 14.46 2.38
CA SER A 22 -14.29 13.42 2.14
C SER A 22 -14.55 12.74 0.81
N ARG A 23 -13.55 12.72 -0.08
CA ARG A 23 -13.59 11.99 -1.35
C ARG A 23 -13.61 10.48 -1.11
N TYR A 24 -12.89 10.01 -0.11
CA TYR A 24 -12.87 8.61 0.31
C TYR A 24 -14.25 8.15 0.78
N ALA A 25 -14.95 8.95 1.57
CA ALA A 25 -16.32 8.64 1.97
C ALA A 25 -17.27 8.54 0.76
N GLU A 26 -17.18 9.48 -0.18
CA GLU A 26 -17.95 9.45 -1.43
C GLU A 26 -17.65 8.17 -2.23
N HIS A 27 -16.37 7.86 -2.42
CA HIS A 27 -15.92 6.66 -3.13
C HIS A 27 -16.38 5.37 -2.45
N MET A 28 -16.34 5.32 -1.12
CA MET A 28 -16.82 4.19 -0.33
C MET A 28 -18.32 3.97 -0.48
N TRP A 29 -19.12 5.05 -0.51
CA TRP A 29 -20.55 4.93 -0.75
C TRP A 29 -20.87 4.47 -2.17
N GLU A 30 -20.10 4.92 -3.17
CA GLU A 30 -20.21 4.44 -4.55
C GLU A 30 -19.87 2.93 -4.67
N HIS A 31 -19.04 2.41 -3.77
CA HIS A 31 -18.57 1.02 -3.75
C HIS A 31 -19.01 0.26 -2.49
N ILE A 32 -20.17 0.61 -1.93
CA ILE A 32 -20.67 -0.01 -0.70
C ILE A 32 -20.82 -1.53 -0.80
N GLY A 33 -20.98 -2.05 -2.03
CA GLY A 33 -21.03 -3.47 -2.33
C GLY A 33 -19.76 -4.25 -1.91
N GLU A 34 -18.61 -3.59 -1.78
CA GLU A 34 -17.36 -4.22 -1.29
C GLU A 34 -17.46 -4.73 0.16
N PHE A 35 -18.47 -4.27 0.91
CA PHE A 35 -18.73 -4.69 2.29
C PHE A 35 -19.84 -5.75 2.40
N GLU A 36 -20.45 -6.17 1.28
CA GLU A 36 -21.47 -7.22 1.29
C GLU A 36 -20.90 -8.54 1.84
N GLY A 37 -21.64 -9.17 2.76
CA GLY A 37 -21.22 -10.40 3.42
C GLY A 37 -20.24 -10.23 4.59
N ILE A 38 -19.82 -8.99 4.89
CA ILE A 38 -18.88 -8.68 5.99
C ILE A 38 -19.61 -8.07 7.20
N TRP A 39 -20.80 -7.51 7.01
CA TRP A 39 -21.56 -6.85 8.07
C TRP A 39 -21.79 -7.75 9.28
N GLY A 40 -21.57 -7.21 10.48
CA GLY A 40 -21.76 -7.92 11.76
C GLY A 40 -20.79 -9.08 12.00
N ASP A 41 -19.72 -9.23 11.21
CA ASP A 41 -18.69 -10.24 11.47
C ASP A 41 -18.02 -9.96 12.82
N ILE A 42 -17.82 -11.03 13.60
CA ILE A 42 -17.17 -11.00 14.92
C ILE A 42 -15.74 -10.50 14.78
N ALA A 43 -15.05 -10.89 13.70
CA ALA A 43 -13.69 -10.46 13.43
C ALA A 43 -13.66 -9.21 12.53
N PRO A 44 -13.02 -8.10 12.94
CA PRO A 44 -12.99 -6.85 12.15
C PRO A 44 -12.02 -6.88 10.95
N VAL A 45 -11.36 -8.01 10.69
CA VAL A 45 -10.31 -8.14 9.68
C VAL A 45 -10.85 -7.94 8.26
N ALA A 46 -11.95 -8.62 7.91
CA ALA A 46 -12.52 -8.51 6.56
C ALA A 46 -12.97 -7.08 6.25
N PHE A 47 -13.54 -6.39 7.24
CA PHE A 47 -13.93 -4.99 7.14
C PHE A 47 -12.72 -4.08 6.90
N ALA A 48 -11.65 -4.26 7.69
CA ALA A 48 -10.41 -3.49 7.52
C ALA A 48 -9.77 -3.73 6.15
N CYS A 49 -9.78 -4.96 5.64
CA CYS A 49 -9.27 -5.30 4.32
C CYS A 49 -10.09 -4.62 3.21
N ALA A 50 -11.43 -4.63 3.29
CA ALA A 50 -12.29 -3.94 2.33
C ALA A 50 -12.05 -2.41 2.34
N ALA A 51 -11.95 -1.81 3.53
CA ALA A 51 -11.58 -0.41 3.69
C ALA A 51 -10.20 -0.10 3.07
N TRP A 52 -9.20 -0.95 3.29
CA TRP A 52 -7.86 -0.82 2.69
C TRP A 52 -7.91 -0.84 1.16
N ARG A 53 -8.64 -1.79 0.55
CA ARG A 53 -8.78 -1.88 -0.90
C ARG A 53 -9.40 -0.61 -1.50
N LEU A 54 -10.42 -0.06 -0.87
CA LEU A 54 -11.06 1.19 -1.30
C LEU A 54 -10.19 2.44 -1.06
N ALA A 55 -9.25 2.36 -0.13
CA ALA A 55 -8.35 3.48 0.18
C ALA A 55 -7.10 3.51 -0.71
N THR A 56 -6.82 2.45 -1.48
CA THR A 56 -5.55 2.26 -2.18
C THR A 56 -5.75 1.96 -3.68
N PRO A 57 -4.73 2.20 -4.53
CA PRO A 57 -4.75 1.73 -5.92
C PRO A 57 -4.93 0.20 -6.01
N PRO A 58 -5.59 -0.32 -7.05
CA PRO A 58 -6.07 0.41 -8.23
C PRO A 58 -7.47 1.02 -8.09
N LEU A 59 -8.22 0.72 -7.02
CA LEU A 59 -9.60 1.20 -6.86
C LEU A 59 -9.67 2.70 -6.58
N ALA A 60 -8.70 3.23 -5.83
CA ALA A 60 -8.56 4.66 -5.61
C ALA A 60 -7.30 5.23 -6.27
N ALA A 61 -7.48 6.16 -7.22
CA ALA A 61 -6.40 6.91 -7.85
C ALA A 61 -6.72 8.41 -7.90
N PRO A 62 -5.98 9.27 -7.18
CA PRO A 62 -5.01 8.94 -6.13
C PRO A 62 -5.68 8.24 -4.93
N GLY A 63 -4.93 7.38 -4.23
CA GLY A 63 -5.39 6.68 -3.02
C GLY A 63 -5.61 7.64 -1.85
N PHE A 64 -6.54 7.29 -0.96
CA PHE A 64 -6.72 7.97 0.33
C PHE A 64 -5.57 7.64 1.29
N VAL A 65 -5.12 6.39 1.29
CA VAL A 65 -3.84 6.00 1.86
C VAL A 65 -2.76 6.16 0.79
N ARG A 66 -1.66 6.77 1.19
CA ARG A 66 -0.46 7.02 0.40
C ARG A 66 0.70 6.29 1.04
N TRP A 67 1.78 6.11 0.27
CA TRP A 67 2.96 5.44 0.77
C TRP A 67 4.23 5.99 0.15
N HIS A 68 5.33 5.68 0.84
CA HIS A 68 6.67 6.08 0.49
C HIS A 68 7.02 5.63 -0.93
N ARG A 69 7.75 6.46 -1.68
CA ARG A 69 8.08 6.28 -3.11
C ARG A 69 8.72 4.94 -3.49
N ARG A 70 9.34 4.24 -2.53
CA ARG A 70 9.95 2.93 -2.74
C ARG A 70 8.95 1.79 -2.75
N ILE A 71 7.80 1.99 -2.12
CA ILE A 71 6.74 0.99 -2.07
C ILE A 71 6.02 1.02 -3.42
N LEU A 72 6.05 -0.11 -4.12
CA LEU A 72 5.42 -0.28 -5.43
C LEU A 72 3.97 -0.72 -5.26
N THR A 73 3.73 -1.69 -4.37
CA THR A 73 2.40 -2.19 -4.02
C THR A 73 2.32 -2.52 -2.54
N ALA A 74 1.13 -2.39 -1.96
CA ALA A 74 0.82 -2.83 -0.61
C ALA A 74 -0.61 -3.37 -0.55
N THR A 75 -0.76 -4.66 -0.29
CA THR A 75 -2.06 -5.34 -0.18
C THR A 75 -2.23 -5.90 1.21
N CYS A 76 -3.45 -5.83 1.73
CA CYS A 76 -3.84 -6.37 3.02
C CYS A 76 -5.01 -7.33 2.80
N GLU A 77 -4.85 -8.58 3.23
CA GLU A 77 -5.83 -9.65 3.01
C GLU A 77 -6.01 -10.51 4.26
N PRO A 78 -7.23 -11.04 4.49
CA PRO A 78 -7.44 -12.06 5.51
C PRO A 78 -6.69 -13.33 5.12
N ASN A 79 -5.98 -13.90 6.09
CA ASN A 79 -5.30 -15.17 5.95
C ASN A 79 -6.33 -16.29 5.91
N ALA A 80 -6.27 -17.12 4.86
CA ALA A 80 -7.26 -18.19 4.66
C ALA A 80 -7.18 -19.33 5.70
N TRP A 81 -6.10 -19.43 6.48
CA TRP A 81 -5.89 -20.48 7.46
C TRP A 81 -6.47 -20.14 8.83
N ASP A 82 -6.21 -18.93 9.33
CA ASP A 82 -6.57 -18.52 10.70
C ASP A 82 -7.41 -17.24 10.79
N GLY A 83 -7.70 -16.60 9.65
CA GLY A 83 -8.46 -15.35 9.59
C GLY A 83 -7.71 -14.11 10.07
N SER A 84 -6.44 -14.23 10.46
CA SER A 84 -5.59 -13.08 10.79
C SER A 84 -5.37 -12.19 9.56
N MET A 85 -4.97 -10.93 9.74
CA MET A 85 -4.61 -10.11 8.59
C MET A 85 -3.15 -10.33 8.22
N THR A 86 -2.89 -10.48 6.93
CA THR A 86 -1.54 -10.45 6.36
C THR A 86 -1.38 -9.28 5.41
N ALA A 87 -0.18 -8.71 5.37
CA ALA A 87 0.19 -7.76 4.34
C ALA A 87 1.27 -8.35 3.43
N ARG A 88 1.14 -8.00 2.15
CA ARG A 88 2.12 -8.24 1.10
C ARG A 88 2.54 -6.90 0.52
N ILE A 89 3.81 -6.56 0.67
CA ILE A 89 4.36 -5.26 0.31
C ILE A 89 5.57 -5.47 -0.59
N SER A 90 5.57 -4.82 -1.75
CA SER A 90 6.69 -4.86 -2.67
C SER A 90 7.43 -3.52 -2.65
N LEU A 91 8.75 -3.58 -2.48
CA LEU A 91 9.61 -2.40 -2.39
C LEU A 91 10.72 -2.45 -3.43
N VAL A 92 11.12 -1.28 -3.92
CA VAL A 92 12.34 -1.11 -4.71
C VAL A 92 13.56 -1.37 -3.83
N SER A 93 14.34 -2.36 -4.22
CA SER A 93 15.57 -2.74 -3.54
C SER A 93 16.82 -2.46 -4.40
N PRO A 94 17.97 -2.14 -3.79
CA PRO A 94 19.27 -2.22 -4.45
C PRO A 94 19.54 -3.60 -5.05
N LEU A 95 20.53 -3.69 -5.94
CA LEU A 95 21.06 -4.98 -6.37
C LEU A 95 21.66 -5.72 -5.18
N PRO A 96 21.41 -7.04 -5.05
CA PRO A 96 22.12 -7.88 -4.10
C PRO A 96 23.64 -7.71 -4.25
N ALA A 97 24.38 -7.81 -3.13
CA ALA A 97 25.82 -7.58 -3.09
C ALA A 97 26.57 -8.51 -4.08
N GLU A 98 26.07 -9.72 -4.27
CA GLU A 98 26.60 -10.73 -5.18
C GLU A 98 26.56 -10.26 -6.64
N LEU A 99 25.53 -9.48 -7.02
CA LEU A 99 25.38 -8.93 -8.36
C LEU A 99 26.12 -7.60 -8.55
N THR A 100 26.59 -6.97 -7.48
CA THR A 100 27.40 -5.75 -7.53
C THR A 100 28.90 -6.01 -7.37
N ALA A 101 29.28 -7.14 -6.76
CA ALA A 101 30.67 -7.55 -6.54
C ALA A 101 31.46 -7.74 -7.84
N SER A 102 30.81 -8.15 -8.92
CA SER A 102 31.42 -8.27 -10.25
C SER A 102 30.45 -7.85 -11.35
N ARG A 103 30.93 -7.02 -12.28
CA ARG A 103 30.20 -6.67 -13.50
C ARG A 103 30.39 -7.68 -14.63
N ALA A 104 31.01 -8.84 -14.39
CA ALA A 104 31.24 -9.85 -15.43
C ALA A 104 29.93 -10.31 -16.10
N TRP A 105 28.83 -10.38 -15.34
CA TRP A 105 27.53 -10.75 -15.89
C TRP A 105 26.88 -9.62 -16.72
N TRP A 106 27.33 -8.37 -16.57
CA TRP A 106 26.78 -7.20 -17.27
C TRP A 106 27.11 -7.28 -18.76
N ARG A 107 28.26 -7.88 -19.10
CA ARG A 107 28.77 -8.05 -20.48
C ARG A 107 28.63 -6.77 -21.33
N ASP A 108 28.88 -5.62 -20.72
CA ASP A 108 28.76 -4.27 -21.30
C ASP A 108 27.45 -3.96 -22.04
N ARG A 109 26.35 -4.64 -21.70
CA ARG A 109 25.03 -4.42 -22.33
C ARG A 109 24.30 -3.15 -21.89
N GLY A 110 24.94 -2.31 -21.08
CA GLY A 110 24.35 -1.05 -20.60
C GLY A 110 23.19 -1.20 -19.61
N TRP A 111 23.18 -2.26 -18.78
CA TRP A 111 22.09 -2.55 -17.83
C TRP A 111 21.70 -1.34 -16.97
N GLN A 112 20.39 -1.11 -16.84
CA GLN A 112 19.82 -0.05 -16.00
C GLN A 112 18.99 -0.60 -14.84
N GLY A 113 18.94 0.17 -13.75
CA GLY A 113 18.10 -0.09 -12.58
C GLY A 113 16.68 0.42 -12.75
N TRP A 114 15.96 0.59 -11.64
CA TRP A 114 14.65 1.23 -11.64
C TRP A 114 14.71 2.68 -12.17
N PRO A 115 13.92 3.04 -13.20
CA PRO A 115 13.74 4.43 -13.60
C PRO A 115 13.14 5.28 -12.48
N LYS A 116 13.50 6.57 -12.47
CA LYS A 116 12.94 7.56 -11.55
C LYS A 116 12.37 8.75 -12.33
N ILE A 117 11.10 9.08 -12.09
CA ILE A 117 10.44 10.26 -12.65
C ILE A 117 9.94 11.12 -11.48
N PHE A 118 10.39 12.38 -11.42
CA PHE A 118 10.09 13.29 -10.30
C PHE A 118 10.31 12.67 -8.92
N GLY A 119 11.38 11.87 -8.77
CA GLY A 119 11.73 11.20 -7.53
C GLY A 119 10.94 9.92 -7.23
N GLN A 120 9.92 9.57 -8.02
CA GLN A 120 9.14 8.33 -7.90
C GLN A 120 9.75 7.22 -8.74
N PHE A 121 9.78 6.00 -8.21
CA PHE A 121 10.19 4.83 -8.97
C PHE A 121 9.05 4.36 -9.86
N VAL A 122 9.35 4.08 -11.13
CA VAL A 122 8.34 3.70 -12.12
C VAL A 122 8.82 2.51 -12.94
N GLU A 123 7.86 1.79 -13.53
CA GLU A 123 8.21 0.77 -14.51
C GLU A 123 8.79 1.42 -15.79
N PRO A 124 9.84 0.83 -16.39
CA PRO A 124 10.32 1.26 -17.69
C PRO A 124 9.21 1.18 -18.73
N ALA A 125 9.10 2.20 -19.59
CA ALA A 125 8.14 2.15 -20.69
C ALA A 125 8.52 1.01 -21.65
N ALA A 126 7.52 0.40 -22.30
CA ALA A 126 7.74 -0.71 -23.23
C ALA A 126 8.79 -0.39 -24.32
N ARG A 127 8.81 0.86 -24.80
CA ARG A 127 9.79 1.36 -25.79
C ARG A 127 11.23 1.47 -25.29
N ASP A 128 11.43 1.53 -23.98
CA ASP A 128 12.75 1.67 -23.37
C ASP A 128 13.35 0.28 -23.14
N VAL A 129 12.52 -0.69 -22.76
CA VAL A 129 12.90 -2.11 -22.60
C VAL A 129 13.42 -2.72 -23.91
N THR A 130 12.97 -2.24 -25.08
CA THR A 130 13.48 -2.72 -26.37
C THR A 130 14.88 -2.19 -26.71
N LYS A 131 15.34 -1.13 -26.03
CA LYS A 131 16.62 -0.46 -26.32
C LYS A 131 17.72 -0.85 -25.35
N ILE A 132 17.38 -0.99 -24.08
CA ILE A 132 18.35 -1.18 -22.99
C ILE A 132 17.80 -2.23 -22.03
N PRO A 133 18.62 -3.20 -21.58
CA PRO A 133 18.17 -4.18 -20.59
C PRO A 133 18.07 -3.55 -19.20
N TYR A 134 17.07 -3.98 -18.44
CA TYR A 134 16.82 -3.52 -17.07
C TYR A 134 16.98 -4.66 -16.06
N VAL A 135 17.64 -4.38 -14.94
CA VAL A 135 17.66 -5.24 -13.75
C VAL A 135 16.99 -4.47 -12.62
N ARG A 136 15.86 -4.98 -12.13
CA ARG A 136 14.99 -4.26 -11.19
C ARG A 136 14.67 -5.14 -9.98
N PRO A 137 15.57 -5.18 -8.98
CA PRO A 137 15.32 -5.94 -7.77
C PRO A 137 14.10 -5.42 -7.03
N VAL A 138 13.30 -6.35 -6.52
CA VAL A 138 12.15 -6.09 -5.67
C VAL A 138 12.36 -6.87 -4.38
N LEU A 139 12.22 -6.18 -3.25
CA LEU A 139 12.09 -6.83 -1.96
C LEU A 139 10.60 -7.08 -1.73
N LEU A 140 10.24 -8.33 -1.47
CA LEU A 140 8.88 -8.72 -1.09
C LEU A 140 8.86 -8.96 0.41
N VAL A 141 7.90 -8.34 1.09
CA VAL A 141 7.63 -8.54 2.51
C VAL A 141 6.23 -9.13 2.64
N ASP A 142 6.15 -10.37 3.11
CA ASP A 142 4.92 -11.02 3.52
C ASP A 142 4.95 -11.15 5.06
N ALA A 143 4.01 -10.52 5.75
CA ALA A 143 4.01 -10.49 7.21
C ALA A 143 2.59 -10.48 7.79
N PRO A 144 2.37 -11.09 8.97
CA PRO A 144 1.15 -10.89 9.73
C PRO A 144 1.10 -9.45 10.27
N ILE A 145 -0.10 -8.89 10.37
CA ILE A 145 -0.33 -7.58 11.00
C ILE A 145 -1.14 -7.77 12.29
N PRO A 146 -0.59 -7.43 13.46
CA PRO A 146 -1.35 -7.43 14.70
C PRO A 146 -2.37 -6.29 14.67
N LEU A 147 -3.62 -6.56 15.03
CA LEU A 147 -4.73 -5.61 14.79
C LEU A 147 -5.66 -5.47 16.00
N ASP A 148 -5.07 -5.55 17.20
CA ASP A 148 -5.77 -5.53 18.48
C ASP A 148 -6.64 -4.28 18.71
N ASP A 149 -6.36 -3.18 18.00
CA ASP A 149 -7.07 -1.90 18.10
C ASP A 149 -8.10 -1.65 16.99
N LEU A 150 -8.38 -2.65 16.13
CA LEU A 150 -9.38 -2.46 15.08
C LEU A 150 -10.76 -2.13 15.68
N PRO A 151 -11.49 -1.17 15.07
CA PRO A 151 -12.86 -0.94 15.46
C PRO A 151 -13.72 -2.17 15.13
N ALA A 152 -14.75 -2.42 15.94
CA ALA A 152 -15.72 -3.47 15.68
C ALA A 152 -16.36 -3.29 14.29
N THR A 153 -16.64 -4.41 13.64
CA THR A 153 -17.34 -4.43 12.35
C THR A 153 -18.72 -3.79 12.49
N PRO A 154 -19.10 -2.84 11.62
CA PRO A 154 -20.46 -2.31 11.61
C PRO A 154 -21.49 -3.39 11.28
N ASP A 155 -22.69 -3.29 11.85
CA ASP A 155 -23.83 -4.17 11.51
C ASP A 155 -24.46 -3.83 10.14
N GLY A 156 -24.02 -2.75 9.51
CA GLY A 156 -24.50 -2.35 8.19
C GLY A 156 -24.04 -0.96 7.76
N ALA A 157 -24.62 -0.50 6.65
CA ALA A 157 -24.37 0.79 6.01
C ALA A 157 -24.95 1.98 6.81
N THR A 158 -24.34 2.31 7.95
CA THR A 158 -24.74 3.46 8.78
C THR A 158 -24.00 4.75 8.37
N PRO A 159 -24.52 5.94 8.69
CA PRO A 159 -23.84 7.20 8.36
C PRO A 159 -22.42 7.35 8.96
N THR A 160 -22.10 6.62 10.03
CA THR A 160 -20.78 6.62 10.69
C THR A 160 -19.79 5.66 10.03
N LEU A 161 -20.21 4.88 9.04
CA LEU A 161 -19.37 3.90 8.33
C LEU A 161 -18.03 4.49 7.84
N PRO A 162 -17.98 5.68 7.21
CA PRO A 162 -16.71 6.24 6.76
C PRO A 162 -15.75 6.59 7.89
N GLU A 163 -16.27 7.00 9.05
CA GLU A 163 -15.46 7.29 10.24
C GLU A 163 -14.87 6.00 10.82
N THR A 164 -15.68 4.94 10.90
CA THR A 164 -15.23 3.60 11.33
C THR A 164 -14.15 3.04 10.39
N ALA A 165 -14.36 3.14 9.08
CA ALA A 165 -13.39 2.71 8.08
C ALA A 165 -12.08 3.51 8.18
N THR A 166 -12.15 4.83 8.39
CA THR A 166 -10.96 5.68 8.56
C THR A 166 -10.18 5.31 9.83
N ARG A 167 -10.87 4.98 10.92
CA ARG A 167 -10.25 4.46 12.14
C ARG A 167 -9.55 3.13 11.91
N ALA A 168 -10.18 2.21 11.18
CA ALA A 168 -9.56 0.94 10.79
C ALA A 168 -8.28 1.18 9.96
N LEU A 169 -8.34 2.08 8.97
CA LEU A 169 -7.17 2.45 8.17
C LEU A 169 -6.04 3.07 9.00
N THR A 170 -6.36 3.88 10.01
CA THR A 170 -5.35 4.46 10.90
C THR A 170 -4.60 3.39 11.68
N VAL A 171 -5.31 2.36 12.16
CA VAL A 171 -4.68 1.20 12.81
C VAL A 171 -3.81 0.44 11.80
N VAL A 172 -4.34 0.10 10.62
CA VAL A 172 -3.56 -0.62 9.59
C VAL A 172 -2.30 0.16 9.18
N VAL A 173 -2.40 1.47 8.95
CA VAL A 173 -1.27 2.34 8.60
C VAL A 173 -0.21 2.36 9.70
N ARG A 174 -0.61 2.46 10.98
CA ARG A 174 0.31 2.43 12.12
C ARG A 174 1.10 1.13 12.18
N GLU A 175 0.44 -0.01 11.98
CA GLU A 175 1.10 -1.31 12.05
C GLU A 175 2.00 -1.56 10.84
N LEU A 176 1.58 -1.14 9.65
CA LEU A 176 2.41 -1.16 8.44
C LEU A 176 3.66 -0.28 8.59
N ASN A 177 3.53 0.89 9.21
CA ASN A 177 4.66 1.77 9.51
C ASN A 177 5.65 1.09 10.46
N THR A 178 5.15 0.49 11.54
CA THR A 178 5.96 -0.27 12.50
C THR A 178 6.74 -1.40 11.82
N LEU A 179 6.12 -2.08 10.84
CA LEU A 179 6.74 -3.16 10.07
C LEU A 179 7.78 -2.65 9.05
N ILE A 180 7.48 -1.58 8.31
CA ILE A 180 8.20 -1.22 7.09
C ILE A 180 9.22 -0.10 7.27
N GLU A 181 9.01 0.84 8.21
CA GLU A 181 9.95 1.94 8.44
C GLU A 181 11.37 1.47 8.75
N PRO A 182 11.61 0.42 9.58
CA PRO A 182 12.96 -0.09 9.79
C PRO A 182 13.61 -0.60 8.50
N ILE A 183 12.84 -1.20 7.60
CA ILE A 183 13.34 -1.68 6.30
C ILE A 183 13.69 -0.49 5.41
N LEU A 184 12.81 0.51 5.32
CA LEU A 184 13.05 1.72 4.53
C LEU A 184 14.29 2.48 5.01
N ALA A 185 14.51 2.58 6.32
CA ALA A 185 15.68 3.21 6.89
C ALA A 185 17.00 2.53 6.46
N GLN A 186 16.99 1.22 6.22
CA GLN A 186 18.17 0.50 5.69
C GLN A 186 18.33 0.68 4.16
N LEU A 187 17.24 0.89 3.44
CA LEU A 187 17.25 1.06 1.98
C LEU A 187 17.57 2.50 1.55
N GLU A 188 17.38 3.48 2.43
CA GLU A 188 17.69 4.91 2.26
C GLU A 188 18.61 5.42 3.40
N PRO A 189 19.87 4.98 3.46
CA PRO A 189 20.84 5.48 4.46
C PRO A 189 21.23 6.94 4.23
#